data_AF-A0A8J8B524-F1
#
_entry.id   AF-A0A8J8B524-F1
#
_cell.length_a   1.000
_cell.length_b   1.000
_cell.length_c   1.000
_cell.angle_alpha   90.00
_cell.angle_beta   90.00
_cell.angle_gamma   90.00
#
_symmetry.space_group_name_H-M   'P 1'
#
loop_
_entity.id
_entity.type
_entity.pdbx_description
1 polymer ?
#
loop_
_entity_poly.entity_id
_entity_poly.type
_entity_poly.pdbx_seq_one_letter_code
_entity_poly.pdbx_strand_id
1 'polypeptide(L)'
;MESEFSCTLCGRCCNGFGRYIRIDQQTGNTYRCTLTLTKETFRAIPDPGRSDLLKDRSYFRDHPHACPFLRKEDEERIICTIHGSRPRFCRDYVCCTGRIGRDSVICGEMKGRRDIRTDDPDLLRRWSELVALYGGSDDAVWKQQVQEALQKDGYEVVYYA
;
A
#
# COMPACT_ATOMS: atom_id res chain seq x y z
N MET A 1 6.91 11.64 15.49
CA MET A 1 7.08 12.47 14.27
C MET A 1 6.10 11.94 13.26
N GLU A 2 5.08 12.73 12.91
CA GLU A 2 4.08 12.32 11.92
C GLU A 2 4.56 12.78 10.53
N SER A 3 4.46 11.91 9.54
CA SER A 3 4.79 12.23 8.14
C SER A 3 3.60 11.93 7.25
N GLU A 4 3.46 12.66 6.15
CA GLU A 4 2.43 12.31 5.16
C GLU A 4 2.73 10.95 4.53
N PHE A 5 1.69 10.12 4.39
CA PHE A 5 1.81 8.87 3.65
C PHE A 5 2.01 9.16 2.16
N SER A 6 3.00 8.50 1.56
CA SER A 6 3.17 8.46 0.11
C SER A 6 3.23 7.01 -0.37
N CYS A 7 2.52 6.74 -1.47
CA CYS A 7 2.53 5.42 -2.10
C CYS A 7 3.94 5.04 -2.56
N THR A 8 4.44 3.89 -2.08
CA THR A 8 5.77 3.36 -2.42
C THR A 8 5.76 2.45 -3.65
N LEU A 9 4.67 2.45 -4.42
CA LEU A 9 4.50 1.58 -5.60
C LEU A 9 4.58 0.07 -5.30
N CYS A 10 4.40 -0.36 -4.06
CA CYS A 10 4.57 -1.76 -3.67
C CYS A 10 3.49 -2.73 -4.21
N GLY A 11 2.49 -2.25 -4.93
CA GLY A 11 1.43 -3.06 -5.55
C GLY A 11 0.43 -3.72 -4.60
N ARG A 12 0.62 -3.64 -3.28
CA ARG A 12 -0.17 -4.38 -2.29
C ARG A 12 -1.63 -3.96 -2.23
N CYS A 13 -1.92 -2.66 -2.14
CA CYS A 13 -3.30 -2.19 -2.24
C CYS A 13 -3.88 -2.49 -3.63
N CYS A 14 -3.09 -2.32 -4.69
CA CYS A 14 -3.53 -2.60 -6.05
C CYS A 14 -3.95 -4.06 -6.26
N ASN A 15 -3.39 -5.04 -5.53
CA ASN A 15 -3.75 -6.46 -5.64
C ASN A 15 -5.18 -6.77 -5.16
N GLY A 16 -5.74 -6.00 -4.23
CA GLY A 16 -7.09 -6.23 -3.69
C GLY A 16 -8.17 -5.33 -4.29
N PHE A 17 -7.79 -4.12 -4.68
CA PHE A 17 -8.72 -3.04 -5.06
C PHE A 17 -9.21 -3.10 -6.51
N GLY A 18 -8.60 -3.93 -7.36
CA GLY A 18 -8.93 -3.97 -8.78
C GLY A 18 -10.34 -4.40 -9.12
N ARG A 19 -10.95 -5.21 -8.25
CA ARG A 19 -12.38 -5.60 -8.36
C ARG A 19 -13.35 -4.42 -8.43
N TYR A 20 -12.91 -3.23 -7.99
CA TYR A 20 -13.73 -2.02 -8.00
C TYR A 20 -13.46 -1.12 -9.21
N ILE A 21 -12.48 -1.43 -10.06
CA ILE A 21 -12.15 -0.63 -11.23
C ILE A 21 -12.63 -1.36 -12.47
N ARG A 22 -13.55 -0.74 -13.19
CA ARG A 22 -14.01 -1.23 -14.50
C ARG A 22 -13.45 -0.34 -15.60
N ILE A 23 -12.81 -0.93 -16.60
CA ILE A 23 -12.44 -0.23 -17.84
C ILE A 23 -13.70 -0.18 -18.73
N ASP A 24 -14.13 1.03 -19.07
CA ASP A 24 -15.30 1.28 -19.92
C ASP A 24 -14.93 1.32 -21.40
N GLN A 25 -13.84 2.02 -21.71
CA GLN A 25 -13.40 2.28 -23.07
C GLN A 25 -11.89 2.53 -23.08
N GLN A 26 -11.24 2.14 -24.17
CA GLN A 26 -9.86 2.50 -24.49
C GLN A 26 -9.83 3.31 -25.79
N THR A 27 -9.09 4.42 -25.79
CA THR A 27 -8.82 5.25 -26.98
C THR A 27 -7.33 5.53 -27.04
N GLY A 28 -6.62 4.88 -27.96
CA GLY A 28 -5.16 4.87 -27.98
C GLY A 28 -4.59 4.32 -26.67
N ASN A 29 -3.74 5.11 -26.00
CA ASN A 29 -3.19 4.78 -24.67
C ASN A 29 -4.01 5.36 -23.52
N THR A 30 -5.18 5.94 -23.76
CA THR A 30 -6.05 6.47 -22.68
C THR A 30 -7.17 5.50 -22.39
N TYR A 31 -7.43 5.27 -21.10
CA TYR A 31 -8.49 4.39 -20.61
C TYR A 31 -9.51 5.22 -19.85
N ARG A 32 -10.79 5.12 -20.23
CA ARG A 32 -11.90 5.61 -19.42
C ARG A 32 -12.33 4.50 -18.49
N CYS A 33 -12.41 4.81 -17.20
CA CYS A 33 -12.72 3.86 -16.16
C CYS A 33 -13.82 4.37 -15.24
N THR A 34 -14.49 3.42 -14.58
CA THR A 34 -15.48 3.67 -13.55
C THR A 34 -15.05 2.96 -12.26
N LEU A 35 -15.02 3.69 -11.15
CA LEU A 35 -14.97 3.11 -9.82
C LEU A 35 -16.37 2.58 -9.46
N THR A 36 -16.55 1.26 -9.39
CA THR A 36 -17.86 0.63 -9.29
C THR A 36 -18.57 0.90 -7.96
N LEU A 37 -17.80 1.21 -6.91
CA LEU A 37 -18.32 1.56 -5.57
C LEU A 37 -19.02 2.92 -5.56
N THR A 38 -18.36 3.97 -6.04
CA THR A 38 -18.86 5.35 -5.99
C THR A 38 -19.53 5.80 -7.29
N LYS A 39 -19.39 5.01 -8.37
CA LYS A 39 -19.76 5.35 -9.75
C LYS A 39 -18.97 6.54 -10.33
N GLU A 40 -17.93 7.01 -9.64
CA GLU A 40 -17.04 8.05 -10.16
C GLU A 40 -16.30 7.54 -11.40
N THR A 41 -16.19 8.40 -12.42
CA THR A 41 -15.42 8.09 -13.62
C THR A 41 -14.08 8.79 -13.59
N PHE A 42 -13.07 8.16 -14.17
CA PHE A 42 -11.73 8.75 -14.28
C PHE A 42 -11.04 8.35 -15.58
N ARG A 43 -10.05 9.15 -15.97
CA ARG A 43 -9.15 8.85 -17.09
C ARG A 43 -7.84 8.32 -16.54
N ALA A 44 -7.43 7.17 -17.05
CA ALA A 44 -6.15 6.55 -16.76
C ALA A 44 -5.26 6.63 -18.01
N ILE A 45 -4.06 7.14 -17.83
CA ILE A 45 -3.03 7.30 -18.86
C ILE A 45 -1.79 6.60 -18.31
N PRO A 46 -1.28 5.55 -18.99
CA PRO A 46 -0.05 4.90 -18.57
C PRO A 46 1.10 5.90 -18.50
N ASP A 47 1.91 5.79 -17.46
CA ASP A 47 3.12 6.57 -17.31
C ASP A 47 4.07 6.28 -18.49
N PRO A 48 4.98 7.22 -18.84
CA PRO A 48 5.91 7.04 -19.95
C PRO A 48 6.67 5.70 -19.88
N GLY A 49 6.71 4.98 -21.00
CA GLY A 49 7.38 3.68 -21.12
C GLY A 49 6.59 2.48 -20.58
N ARG A 50 5.41 2.67 -19.97
CA ARG A 50 4.65 1.58 -19.33
C ARG A 50 3.48 1.04 -20.15
N SER A 51 3.19 1.63 -21.30
CA SER A 51 2.05 1.21 -22.15
C SER A 51 2.20 -0.23 -22.64
N ASP A 52 3.41 -0.67 -22.97
CA ASP A 52 3.64 -2.03 -23.48
C ASP A 52 3.44 -3.11 -22.42
N LEU A 53 3.69 -2.80 -21.14
CA LEU A 53 3.42 -3.70 -20.02
C LEU A 53 1.94 -4.07 -19.92
N LEU A 54 1.03 -3.21 -20.42
CA LEU A 54 -0.40 -3.47 -20.37
C LEU A 54 -0.85 -4.59 -21.33
N LYS A 55 -0.03 -4.92 -22.34
CA LYS A 55 -0.29 -6.02 -23.29
C LYS A 55 -0.20 -7.38 -22.61
N ASP A 56 0.67 -7.52 -21.61
CA ASP A 56 0.73 -8.73 -20.81
C ASP A 56 -0.45 -8.79 -19.82
N ARG A 57 -1.16 -9.91 -19.84
CA ARG A 57 -2.30 -10.21 -18.98
C ARG A 57 -2.02 -11.38 -18.03
N SER A 58 -0.82 -11.96 -18.06
CA SER A 58 -0.40 -13.09 -17.22
C SER A 58 -0.67 -12.84 -15.74
N TYR A 59 -0.35 -11.63 -15.27
CA TYR A 59 -0.53 -11.23 -13.87
C TYR A 59 -1.97 -11.41 -13.36
N PHE A 60 -2.98 -11.14 -14.19
CA PHE A 60 -4.40 -11.28 -13.82
C PHE A 60 -4.87 -12.71 -13.75
N ARG A 61 -4.20 -13.63 -14.46
CA ARG A 61 -4.52 -15.05 -14.38
C ARG A 61 -4.32 -15.55 -12.96
N ASP A 62 -3.22 -15.13 -12.34
CA ASP A 62 -2.88 -15.52 -10.97
C ASP A 62 -3.54 -14.59 -9.93
N HIS A 63 -3.84 -13.35 -10.31
CA HIS A 63 -4.42 -12.32 -9.43
C HIS A 63 -5.68 -11.71 -10.04
N PRO A 64 -6.82 -12.43 -10.09
CA PRO A 64 -8.03 -11.98 -10.78
C PRO A 64 -8.68 -10.73 -10.16
N HIS A 65 -8.29 -10.36 -8.93
CA HIS A 65 -8.78 -9.18 -8.23
C HIS A 65 -7.83 -7.99 -8.27
N ALA A 66 -6.67 -8.15 -8.92
CA ALA A 66 -5.69 -7.08 -9.05
C ALA A 66 -6.21 -5.92 -9.92
N CYS A 67 -5.70 -4.72 -9.64
CA CYS A 67 -5.98 -3.52 -10.42
C CYS A 67 -5.65 -3.77 -11.89
N PRO A 68 -6.53 -3.38 -12.84
CA PRO A 68 -6.30 -3.59 -14.27
C PRO A 68 -5.04 -2.90 -14.81
N PHE A 69 -4.44 -2.00 -14.03
CA PHE A 69 -3.22 -1.27 -14.34
C PHE A 69 -1.99 -1.72 -13.53
N LEU A 70 -2.11 -2.76 -12.70
CA LEU A 70 -0.99 -3.37 -11.99
C LEU A 70 -0.26 -4.34 -12.93
N ARG A 71 1.07 -4.23 -13.05
CA ARG A 71 1.89 -5.11 -13.89
C ARG A 71 3.17 -5.52 -13.20
N LYS A 72 3.69 -6.70 -13.54
CA LYS A 72 5.09 -7.03 -13.29
C LYS A 72 5.95 -6.21 -14.26
N GLU A 73 6.93 -5.49 -13.73
CA GLU A 73 7.98 -4.83 -14.52
C GLU A 73 9.11 -5.83 -14.78
N ASP A 74 9.43 -6.64 -13.78
CA ASP A 74 10.38 -7.76 -13.82
C ASP A 74 9.95 -8.87 -12.84
N GLU A 75 10.81 -9.86 -12.57
CA GLU A 75 10.50 -10.98 -11.68
C GLU A 75 10.26 -10.56 -10.22
N GLU A 76 10.85 -9.46 -9.78
CA GLU A 76 10.82 -8.99 -8.39
C GLU A 76 9.88 -7.81 -8.18
N ARG A 77 9.56 -7.06 -9.24
CA ARG A 77 8.87 -5.78 -9.17
C ARG A 77 7.50 -5.82 -9.81
N ILE A 78 6.51 -5.40 -9.02
CA ILE A 78 5.15 -5.15 -9.46
C ILE A 78 4.88 -3.66 -9.31
N ILE A 79 4.38 -3.02 -10.36
CA ILE A 79 4.23 -1.58 -10.45
C ILE A 79 2.82 -1.16 -10.88
N CYS A 80 2.41 0.03 -10.43
CA CYS A 80 1.25 0.71 -10.99
C CYS A 80 1.67 1.41 -12.29
N THR A 81 1.08 1.01 -13.41
CA THR A 81 1.41 1.60 -14.73
C THR A 81 0.81 2.99 -14.94
N ILE A 82 -0.12 3.43 -14.08
CA ILE A 82 -0.83 4.72 -14.20
C ILE A 82 -0.58 5.60 -12.98
N HIS A 83 0.58 5.47 -12.33
CA HIS A 83 0.80 6.10 -11.03
C HIS A 83 0.62 7.62 -11.09
N GLY A 84 1.08 8.27 -12.16
CA GLY A 84 0.92 9.71 -12.37
C GLY A 84 -0.53 10.13 -12.60
N SER A 85 -1.30 9.34 -13.35
CA SER A 85 -2.71 9.63 -13.63
C SER A 85 -3.69 8.96 -12.65
N ARG A 86 -3.20 8.41 -11.53
CA ARG A 86 -4.03 7.56 -10.67
C ARG A 86 -5.22 8.35 -10.10
N PRO A 87 -6.41 7.72 -10.00
CA PRO A 87 -7.62 8.38 -9.54
C PRO A 87 -7.47 8.88 -8.10
N ARG A 88 -8.31 9.85 -7.72
CA ARG A 88 -8.28 10.48 -6.39
C ARG A 88 -8.26 9.44 -5.26
N PHE A 89 -9.12 8.42 -5.32
CA PHE A 89 -9.15 7.40 -4.27
C PHE A 89 -7.81 6.68 -4.09
N CYS A 90 -7.02 6.47 -5.16
CA CYS A 90 -5.68 5.89 -5.03
C CYS A 90 -4.66 6.86 -4.44
N ARG A 91 -4.84 8.18 -4.64
CA ARG A 91 -3.95 9.20 -4.07
C ARG A 91 -4.19 9.38 -2.58
N ASP A 92 -5.46 9.33 -2.18
CA ASP A 92 -5.88 9.62 -0.82
C ASP A 92 -5.85 8.36 0.07
N TYR A 93 -5.71 7.17 -0.53
CA TYR A 93 -5.72 5.91 0.23
C TYR A 93 -4.43 5.67 0.99
N VAL A 94 -4.52 5.71 2.32
CA VAL A 94 -3.45 5.40 3.27
C VAL A 94 -3.44 3.89 3.57
N CYS A 95 -2.51 3.15 2.94
CA CYS A 95 -2.48 1.68 3.04
C CYS A 95 -1.65 1.13 4.22
N CYS A 96 -0.99 2.01 4.97
CA CYS A 96 -0.34 1.72 6.25
C CYS A 96 -0.49 2.94 7.15
N THR A 97 -0.50 2.72 8.46
CA THR A 97 -0.63 3.79 9.47
C THR A 97 0.74 4.27 9.99
N GLY A 98 1.81 3.63 9.53
CA GLY A 98 3.18 3.97 9.88
C GLY A 98 4.20 2.96 9.35
N ARG A 99 5.47 3.24 9.61
CA ARG A 99 6.60 2.35 9.34
C ARG A 99 7.51 2.25 10.55
N ILE A 100 8.23 1.15 10.64
CA ILE A 100 9.21 0.85 11.66
C ILE A 100 10.52 0.54 10.94
N GLY A 101 11.59 1.21 11.30
CA GLY A 101 12.93 1.00 10.74
C GLY A 101 14.00 0.79 11.80
N ARG A 102 15.19 0.45 11.36
CA ARG A 102 16.42 0.36 12.14
C ARG A 102 17.59 0.57 11.18
N ASP A 103 18.57 1.40 11.55
CA ASP A 103 19.76 1.67 10.73
C ASP A 103 19.44 2.04 9.26
N SER A 104 18.42 2.88 9.05
CA SER A 104 17.89 3.28 7.72
C SER A 104 17.21 2.18 6.90
N VAL A 105 17.05 0.97 7.44
CA VAL A 105 16.31 -0.14 6.81
C VAL A 105 14.88 -0.17 7.35
N ILE A 106 13.89 -0.38 6.47
CA ILE A 106 12.50 -0.60 6.90
C ILE A 106 12.35 -2.04 7.38
N CYS A 107 12.11 -2.22 8.67
CA CYS A 107 11.89 -3.53 9.29
C CYS A 107 10.40 -3.93 9.27
N GLY A 108 9.49 -2.95 9.29
CA GLY A 108 8.05 -3.25 9.30
C GLY A 108 7.15 -2.11 8.82
N GLU A 109 5.94 -2.47 8.42
CA GLU A 109 4.87 -1.54 8.09
C GLU A 109 3.64 -1.81 8.96
N MET A 110 3.13 -0.79 9.62
CA MET A 110 1.92 -0.90 10.43
C MET A 110 0.69 -0.94 9.53
N LYS A 111 -0.18 -1.92 9.74
CA LYS A 111 -1.40 -2.14 8.97
C LYS A 111 -2.61 -2.01 9.89
N GLY A 112 -3.66 -1.38 9.38
CA GLY A 112 -4.88 -1.15 10.16
C GLY A 112 -4.61 -0.54 11.53
N ARG A 113 -5.36 -0.99 12.54
CA ARG A 113 -5.32 -0.40 13.88
C ARG A 113 -4.18 -0.95 14.74
N ARG A 114 -3.86 -2.24 14.65
CA ARG A 114 -2.92 -2.95 15.56
C ARG A 114 -2.17 -4.09 14.87
N ASP A 115 -2.16 -4.11 13.54
CA ASP A 115 -1.49 -5.15 12.76
C ASP A 115 -0.14 -4.64 12.26
N ILE A 116 0.78 -5.55 12.00
CA ILE A 116 2.08 -5.24 11.45
C ILE A 116 2.42 -6.25 10.36
N ARG A 117 3.05 -5.76 9.30
CA ARG A 117 3.77 -6.61 8.38
C ARG A 117 5.26 -6.43 8.58
N THR A 118 5.95 -7.52 8.87
CA THR A 118 7.40 -7.56 9.04
C THR A 118 7.92 -8.96 8.74
N ASP A 119 9.11 -9.04 8.16
CA ASP A 119 9.89 -10.28 8.05
C ASP A 119 10.94 -10.39 9.17
N ASP A 120 11.02 -9.38 10.06
CA ASP A 120 11.87 -9.35 11.24
C ASP A 120 11.17 -10.10 12.39
N PRO A 121 11.69 -11.27 12.80
CA PRO A 121 11.05 -12.10 13.81
C PRO A 121 11.06 -11.45 15.20
N ASP A 122 12.06 -10.63 15.51
CA ASP A 122 12.14 -9.93 16.79
C ASP A 122 11.10 -8.82 16.84
N LEU A 123 10.95 -8.07 15.75
CA LEU A 123 9.90 -7.07 15.63
C LEU A 123 8.51 -7.70 15.72
N LEU A 124 8.28 -8.84 15.06
CA LEU A 124 7.00 -9.56 15.12
C LEU A 124 6.65 -10.02 16.54
N ARG A 125 7.63 -10.61 17.24
CA ARG A 125 7.47 -11.03 18.63
C ARG A 125 7.14 -9.83 19.50
N ARG A 126 7.92 -8.75 19.38
CA ARG A 126 7.75 -7.55 20.20
C ARG A 126 6.42 -6.87 19.95
N TRP A 127 5.97 -6.80 18.70
CA TRP A 127 4.66 -6.28 18.34
C TRP A 127 3.53 -7.10 18.97
N SER A 128 3.62 -8.43 18.92
CA SER A 128 2.62 -9.33 19.52
C SER A 128 2.48 -9.11 21.03
N GLU A 129 3.59 -8.93 21.74
CA GLU A 129 3.60 -8.58 23.17
C GLU A 129 2.90 -7.22 23.42
N LEU A 130 3.21 -6.21 22.61
CA LEU A 130 2.58 -4.89 22.73
C LEU A 130 1.08 -4.95 22.46
N VAL A 131 0.63 -5.71 21.45
CA VAL A 131 -0.80 -5.94 21.19
C VAL A 131 -1.47 -6.62 22.37
N ALA A 132 -0.84 -7.61 23.00
CA ALA A 132 -1.39 -8.29 24.17
C ALA A 132 -1.55 -7.35 25.37
N LEU A 133 -0.59 -6.45 25.59
CA LEU A 133 -0.59 -5.53 26.73
C LEU A 133 -1.48 -4.29 26.52
N TYR A 134 -1.46 -3.72 25.32
CA TYR A 134 -2.03 -2.40 25.03
C TYR A 134 -3.06 -2.42 23.88
N GLY A 135 -3.37 -3.58 23.29
CA GLY A 135 -4.25 -3.66 22.13
C GLY A 135 -5.66 -3.13 22.36
N GLY A 136 -6.16 -3.22 23.60
CA GLY A 136 -7.44 -2.66 24.02
C GLY A 136 -7.40 -1.19 24.45
N SER A 137 -6.24 -0.55 24.44
CA SER A 137 -6.08 0.86 24.84
C SER A 137 -6.45 1.84 23.72
N ASP A 138 -6.74 3.07 24.11
CA ASP A 138 -6.97 4.18 23.20
C ASP A 138 -5.76 4.43 22.29
N ASP A 139 -6.01 4.99 21.11
CA ASP A 139 -5.00 5.13 20.07
C ASP A 139 -3.80 5.99 20.51
N ALA A 140 -4.01 7.01 21.34
CA ALA A 140 -2.93 7.84 21.88
C ALA A 140 -2.00 7.03 22.80
N VAL A 141 -2.59 6.24 23.72
CA VAL A 141 -1.85 5.38 24.64
C VAL A 141 -1.11 4.29 23.86
N TRP A 142 -1.78 3.65 22.92
CA TRP A 142 -1.17 2.66 22.03
C TRP A 142 0.05 3.22 21.29
N LYS A 143 -0.10 4.35 20.61
CA LYS A 143 0.98 4.97 19.84
C LYS A 143 2.17 5.31 20.72
N GLN A 144 1.91 5.87 21.91
CA GLN A 144 2.96 6.19 22.87
C GLN A 144 3.71 4.93 23.33
N GLN A 145 2.99 3.89 23.77
CA GLN A 145 3.61 2.67 24.30
C GLN A 145 4.41 1.91 23.23
N VAL A 146 3.88 1.83 22.00
CA VAL A 146 4.61 1.24 20.87
C VAL A 146 5.88 2.03 20.57
N GLN A 147 5.78 3.36 20.51
CA GLN A 147 6.94 4.20 20.24
C GLN A 147 8.01 4.03 21.31
N GLU A 148 7.66 4.13 22.59
CA GLU A 148 8.62 4.00 23.70
C GLU A 148 9.27 2.62 23.76
N ALA A 149 8.48 1.55 23.59
CA ALA A 149 8.99 0.19 23.66
C ALA A 149 9.94 -0.12 22.50
N LEU A 150 9.53 0.18 21.26
CA LEU A 150 10.33 -0.13 20.08
C LEU A 150 11.57 0.75 19.98
N GLN A 151 11.52 2.01 20.45
CA GLN A 151 12.71 2.87 20.53
C GLN A 151 13.76 2.33 21.51
N LYS A 152 13.34 1.78 22.65
CA LYS A 152 14.26 1.12 23.59
C LYS A 152 14.93 -0.11 22.98
N ASP A 153 14.23 -0.78 22.08
CA ASP A 153 14.72 -1.93 21.33
C ASP A 153 15.51 -1.52 20.06
N GLY A 154 15.80 -0.22 19.89
CA GLY A 154 16.62 0.30 18.79
C GLY A 154 15.88 0.44 17.45
N TYR A 155 14.55 0.48 17.45
CA TYR A 155 13.76 0.78 16.25
C TYR A 155 13.35 2.26 16.18
N GLU A 156 13.24 2.77 14.96
CA GLU A 156 12.67 4.06 14.64
C GLU A 156 11.21 3.90 14.22
N VAL A 157 10.30 4.55 14.95
CA VAL A 157 8.84 4.46 14.70
C VAL A 157 8.35 5.76 14.09
N VAL A 158 7.74 5.68 12.90
CA VAL A 158 7.13 6.82 12.20
C VAL A 158 5.66 6.52 11.93
N TYR A 159 4.78 7.33 12.50
CA TYR A 159 3.35 7.28 12.20
C TYR A 159 3.03 8.17 11.01
N TYR A 160 2.04 7.76 10.22
CA TYR A 160 1.49 8.60 9.17
C TYR A 160 0.28 9.38 9.67
N ALA A 161 0.16 10.63 9.21
CA ALA A 161 -0.98 11.51 9.45
C ALA A 161 -2.16 11.16 8.53
#